data_AF-A0A7S3EXW3-F1
#
_entry.id   AF-A0A7S3EXW3-F1
#
_cell.length_a   1.000
_cell.length_b   1.000
_cell.length_c   1.000
_cell.angle_alpha   90.00
_cell.angle_beta   90.00
_cell.angle_gamma   90.00
#
_symmetry.space_group_name_H-M   'P 1'
#
loop_
_entity.id
_entity.type
_entity.pdbx_description
1 polymer ?
#
loop_
_entity_poly.entity_id
_entity_poly.type
_entity_poly.pdbx_seq_one_letter_code
_entity_poly.pdbx_strand_id
1 'polypeptide(L)'
;LKSEEGSLQVNTAPAMERFIEIDRDYRKQVRKVYYMREEDFATMREYNDYLEEVEEIIELLINDETRAAARVRLDKLSKAAKAKSSQNHAKLDADQRAMKDAIIREKEEAEEKAEQRDRAVQAAAEAQRKQQIALIEDVAAGKQTAAHAQLELRRHQARIKQSVPEEYKPKVQEATQQAHIMPQPLNPSDLKKEPVYMQASIHAKREAYEDDQRLRREAFMAGGYEEDLWRRRYEQDAFAIGGVGFFPFV
;
A
#
# COMPACT_ATOMS: atom_id res chain seq x y z
N LEU A 1 -14.29 -23.90 50.94
CA LEU A 1 -13.41 -22.82 50.43
C LEU A 1 -12.63 -23.35 49.23
N LYS A 2 -13.25 -23.37 48.06
CA LYS A 2 -12.57 -23.41 46.76
C LYS A 2 -13.26 -22.34 45.93
N SER A 3 -12.58 -21.23 45.77
CA SER A 3 -13.02 -20.01 45.14
C SER A 3 -13.15 -20.25 43.63
N GLU A 4 -14.31 -19.93 43.10
CA GLU A 4 -14.59 -19.83 41.67
C GLU A 4 -13.90 -18.58 41.12
N GLU A 5 -12.67 -18.71 40.65
CA GLU A 5 -12.10 -17.75 39.69
C GLU A 5 -12.56 -18.16 38.29
N GLY A 6 -13.87 -18.00 38.06
CA GLY A 6 -14.45 -18.05 36.73
C GLY A 6 -14.00 -16.82 35.95
N SER A 7 -13.12 -17.04 34.98
CA SER A 7 -12.63 -16.05 34.03
C SER A 7 -13.76 -15.19 33.47
N LEU A 8 -13.86 -13.94 33.92
CA LEU A 8 -14.54 -12.86 33.20
C LEU A 8 -13.74 -12.56 31.93
N GLN A 9 -13.89 -13.43 30.92
CA GLN A 9 -13.58 -13.06 29.54
C GLN A 9 -14.62 -12.04 29.09
N VAL A 10 -14.17 -10.80 29.22
CA VAL A 10 -14.67 -9.52 28.72
C VAL A 10 -15.37 -9.67 27.36
N ASN A 11 -16.68 -9.94 27.37
CA ASN A 11 -17.60 -9.79 26.24
C ASN A 11 -17.88 -8.30 25.92
N THR A 12 -16.87 -7.43 26.02
CA THR A 12 -17.05 -5.96 25.89
C THR A 12 -16.78 -5.44 24.48
N ALA A 13 -16.06 -6.21 23.64
CA ALA A 13 -15.76 -5.83 22.27
C ALA A 13 -17.00 -5.60 21.37
N PRO A 14 -18.02 -6.49 21.33
CA PRO A 14 -19.17 -6.30 20.44
C PRO A 14 -20.11 -5.17 20.88
N ALA A 15 -20.20 -4.91 22.19
CA ALA A 15 -21.05 -3.83 22.73
C ALA A 15 -20.44 -2.44 22.43
N MET A 16 -19.12 -2.30 22.57
CA MET A 16 -18.41 -1.07 22.25
C MET A 16 -18.43 -0.80 20.73
N GLU A 17 -18.21 -1.83 19.90
CA GLU A 17 -18.26 -1.68 18.44
C GLU A 17 -19.66 -1.22 17.97
N ARG A 18 -20.73 -1.82 18.52
CA ARG A 18 -22.10 -1.38 18.26
C ARG A 18 -22.37 0.06 18.71
N PHE A 19 -21.85 0.47 19.87
CA PHE A 19 -21.98 1.84 20.34
C PHE A 19 -21.31 2.83 19.39
N ILE A 20 -20.08 2.53 18.94
CA ILE A 20 -19.33 3.36 18.00
C ILE A 20 -20.07 3.47 16.65
N GLU A 21 -20.67 2.39 16.17
CA GLU A 21 -21.47 2.41 14.94
C GLU A 21 -22.71 3.31 15.08
N ILE A 22 -23.43 3.21 16.19
CA ILE A 22 -24.61 4.02 16.50
C ILE A 22 -24.24 5.50 16.61
N ASP A 23 -23.18 5.83 17.36
CA ASP A 23 -22.66 7.20 17.49
C ASP A 23 -22.28 7.78 16.12
N ARG A 24 -21.53 7.01 15.32
CA ARG A 24 -21.14 7.42 13.96
C ARG A 24 -22.34 7.70 13.07
N ASP A 25 -23.39 6.89 13.15
CA ASP A 25 -24.58 7.06 12.34
C ASP A 25 -25.39 8.29 12.78
N TYR A 26 -25.51 8.57 14.08
CA TYR A 26 -26.13 9.80 14.56
C TYR A 26 -25.32 11.04 14.20
N ARG A 27 -23.99 11.00 14.32
CA ARG A 27 -23.09 12.08 13.85
C ARG A 27 -23.34 12.41 12.38
N LYS A 28 -23.44 11.39 11.51
CA LYS A 28 -23.77 11.58 10.09
C LYS A 28 -25.15 12.22 9.90
N GLN A 29 -26.15 11.79 10.66
CA GLN A 29 -27.51 12.33 10.58
C GLN A 29 -27.56 13.80 11.02
N VAL A 30 -26.97 14.14 12.17
CA VAL A 30 -26.90 15.51 12.68
C VAL A 30 -26.13 16.39 11.71
N ARG A 31 -24.93 15.97 11.28
CA ARG A 31 -24.14 16.70 10.28
C ARG A 31 -24.87 16.89 8.96
N LYS A 32 -25.74 15.96 8.55
CA LYS A 32 -26.51 16.12 7.31
C LYS A 32 -27.49 17.28 7.38
N VAL A 33 -28.15 17.49 8.52
CA VAL A 33 -29.19 18.51 8.67
C VAL A 33 -28.66 19.83 9.23
N TYR A 34 -27.69 19.76 10.15
CA TYR A 34 -27.15 20.90 10.87
C TYR A 34 -25.62 21.02 10.66
N TYR A 35 -25.23 21.49 9.47
CA TYR A 35 -23.82 21.66 9.10
C TYR A 35 -23.41 23.12 9.05
N MET A 36 -22.60 23.56 10.01
CA MET A 36 -21.98 24.88 10.01
C MET A 36 -20.46 24.77 9.94
N ARG A 37 -19.82 25.70 9.24
CA ARG A 37 -18.36 25.81 9.12
C ARG A 37 -17.88 26.90 10.08
N GLU A 38 -16.61 26.83 10.47
CA GLU A 38 -15.93 27.87 11.27
C GLU A 38 -16.13 29.28 10.68
N GLU A 39 -16.11 29.39 9.34
CA GLU A 39 -16.38 30.63 8.58
C GLU A 39 -17.76 31.26 8.82
N ASP A 40 -18.74 30.49 9.31
CA ASP A 40 -20.12 30.98 9.52
C ASP A 40 -20.32 31.72 10.85
N PHE A 41 -19.29 31.72 11.70
CA PHE A 41 -19.27 32.29 13.05
C PHE A 41 -18.35 33.51 13.12
N ALA A 42 -18.66 34.44 14.01
CA ALA A 42 -17.86 35.65 14.16
C ALA A 42 -16.62 35.41 15.04
N THR A 43 -16.70 34.44 15.95
CA THR A 43 -15.63 34.12 16.90
C THR A 43 -15.42 32.62 17.04
N MET A 44 -14.20 32.22 17.41
CA MET A 44 -13.89 30.81 17.70
C MET A 44 -14.67 30.26 18.88
N ARG A 45 -15.06 31.11 19.82
CA ARG A 45 -15.85 30.70 20.97
C ARG A 45 -17.24 30.24 20.54
N GLU A 46 -17.90 31.01 19.67
CA GLU A 46 -19.21 30.63 19.11
C GLU A 46 -19.15 29.32 18.32
N TYR A 47 -18.06 29.09 17.58
CA TYR A 47 -17.87 27.83 16.88
C TYR A 47 -17.69 26.65 17.84
N ASN A 48 -16.92 26.83 18.91
CA ASN A 48 -16.77 25.80 19.95
C ASN A 48 -18.10 25.53 20.67
N ASP A 49 -18.86 26.57 21.02
CA ASP A 49 -20.18 26.43 21.63
C ASP A 49 -21.14 25.64 20.70
N TYR A 50 -21.05 25.86 19.38
CA TYR A 50 -21.78 25.06 18.38
C TYR A 50 -21.34 23.59 18.36
N LEU A 51 -20.03 23.31 18.42
CA LEU A 51 -19.53 21.94 18.45
C LEU A 51 -19.99 21.21 19.73
N GLU A 52 -19.95 21.88 20.88
CA GLU A 52 -20.49 21.35 22.14
C GLU A 52 -22.00 21.06 22.04
N GLU A 53 -22.79 21.97 21.45
CA GLU A 53 -24.22 21.74 21.22
C GLU A 53 -24.47 20.53 20.29
N VAL A 54 -23.65 20.34 19.27
CA VAL A 54 -23.74 19.18 18.37
C VAL A 54 -23.46 17.88 19.14
N GLU A 55 -22.43 17.83 19.99
CA GLU A 55 -22.14 16.66 20.84
C GLU A 55 -23.27 16.39 21.83
N GLU A 56 -23.80 17.41 22.50
CA GLU A 56 -24.93 17.28 23.42
C GLU A 56 -26.15 16.64 22.72
N ILE A 57 -26.46 17.07 21.49
CA ILE A 57 -27.54 16.48 20.70
C ILE A 57 -27.26 15.01 20.35
N ILE A 58 -26.02 14.66 20.01
CA ILE A 58 -25.64 13.28 19.68
C ILE A 58 -25.76 12.39 20.92
N GLU A 59 -25.27 12.83 22.08
CA GLU A 59 -25.41 12.10 23.34
C GLU A 59 -26.88 11.82 23.67
N LEU A 60 -27.75 12.84 23.50
CA LEU A 60 -29.19 12.69 23.72
C LEU A 60 -29.87 11.78 22.67
N LEU A 61 -29.33 11.66 21.45
CA LEU A 61 -29.84 10.77 20.40
C LEU A 61 -29.45 9.30 20.61
N ILE A 62 -28.26 9.07 21.18
CA ILE A 62 -27.79 7.73 21.54
C ILE A 62 -28.71 7.12 22.60
N ASN A 63 -29.04 7.89 23.64
CA ASN A 63 -29.93 7.49 24.73
C ASN A 63 -31.40 7.36 24.25
N ASP A 64 -31.98 6.16 24.34
CA ASP A 64 -33.33 5.86 23.84
C ASP A 64 -34.42 6.74 24.50
N GLU A 65 -34.30 7.04 25.80
CA GLU A 65 -35.27 7.82 26.57
C GLU A 65 -35.32 9.29 26.14
N THR A 66 -34.16 9.88 25.83
CA THR A 66 -34.04 11.30 25.47
C THR A 66 -34.13 11.56 23.96
N ARG A 67 -34.07 10.50 23.15
CA ARG A 67 -34.03 10.59 21.68
C ARG A 67 -35.20 11.39 21.10
N ALA A 68 -36.39 11.25 21.64
CA ALA A 68 -37.58 11.98 21.15
C ALA A 68 -37.41 13.50 21.34
N ALA A 69 -36.91 13.93 22.51
CA ALA A 69 -36.65 15.34 22.80
C ALA A 69 -35.50 15.87 21.92
N ALA A 70 -34.44 15.08 21.75
CA ALA A 70 -33.30 15.43 20.90
C ALA A 70 -33.71 15.66 19.44
N ARG A 71 -34.58 14.81 18.88
CA ARG A 71 -35.12 14.98 17.52
C ARG A 71 -35.90 16.28 17.36
N VAL A 72 -36.71 16.65 18.35
CA VAL A 72 -37.43 17.93 18.32
C VAL A 72 -36.48 19.13 18.37
N ARG A 73 -35.41 19.06 19.19
CA ARG A 73 -34.36 20.10 19.23
C ARG A 73 -33.63 20.19 17.89
N LEU A 74 -33.22 19.05 17.33
CA LEU A 74 -32.56 18.97 16.03
C LEU A 74 -33.43 19.52 14.90
N ASP A 75 -34.74 19.25 14.90
CA ASP A 75 -35.66 19.78 13.89
C ASP A 75 -35.79 21.30 13.94
N LYS A 76 -35.77 21.90 15.15
CA LYS A 76 -35.78 23.36 15.31
C LYS A 76 -34.49 23.98 14.77
N LEU A 77 -33.34 23.42 15.15
CA LEU A 77 -32.02 23.89 14.70
C LEU A 77 -31.85 23.71 13.18
N SER A 78 -32.27 22.57 12.65
CA SER A 78 -32.28 22.26 11.22
C SER A 78 -33.07 23.30 10.42
N LYS A 79 -34.27 23.69 10.89
CA LYS A 79 -35.06 24.73 10.23
C LYS A 79 -34.39 26.10 10.25
N ALA A 80 -33.78 26.47 11.37
CA ALA A 80 -33.06 27.76 11.51
C ALA A 80 -31.79 27.81 10.64
N ALA A 81 -31.06 26.71 10.55
CA ALA A 81 -29.77 26.64 9.87
C ALA A 81 -29.83 26.11 8.42
N LYS A 82 -31.02 25.78 7.90
CA LYS A 82 -31.21 25.12 6.60
C LYS A 82 -30.48 25.79 5.44
N ALA A 83 -30.54 27.12 5.37
CA ALA A 83 -29.90 27.89 4.30
C ALA A 83 -28.37 27.78 4.35
N LYS A 84 -27.77 28.02 5.53
CA LYS A 84 -26.31 27.89 5.74
C LYS A 84 -25.84 26.46 5.52
N SER A 85 -26.57 25.48 6.08
CA SER A 85 -26.30 24.05 5.91
C SER A 85 -26.27 23.64 4.42
N SER A 86 -27.25 24.08 3.62
CA SER A 86 -27.28 23.83 2.18
C SER A 86 -26.09 24.47 1.45
N GLN A 87 -25.73 25.69 1.79
CA GLN A 87 -24.59 26.38 1.19
C GLN A 87 -23.27 25.68 1.52
N ASN A 88 -23.12 25.22 2.76
CA ASN A 88 -21.93 24.54 3.22
C ASN A 88 -21.76 23.15 2.62
N HIS A 89 -22.84 22.40 2.42
CA HIS A 89 -22.80 21.14 1.68
C HIS A 89 -22.39 21.37 0.22
N ALA A 90 -22.91 22.41 -0.43
CA ALA A 90 -22.49 22.76 -1.79
C ALA A 90 -21.00 23.13 -1.85
N LYS A 91 -20.48 23.89 -0.87
CA LYS A 91 -19.04 24.17 -0.74
C LYS A 91 -18.24 22.87 -0.54
N LEU A 92 -18.67 22.00 0.39
CA LEU A 92 -18.01 20.72 0.66
C LEU A 92 -17.96 19.84 -0.59
N ASP A 93 -19.04 19.77 -1.36
CA ASP A 93 -19.09 19.00 -2.60
C ASP A 93 -18.17 19.59 -3.68
N ALA A 94 -18.07 20.92 -3.75
CA ALA A 94 -17.14 21.59 -4.66
C ALA A 94 -15.68 21.32 -4.26
N ASP A 95 -15.35 21.44 -2.98
CA ASP A 95 -14.02 21.16 -2.42
C ASP A 95 -13.62 19.70 -2.68
N GLN A 96 -14.55 18.75 -2.49
CA GLN A 96 -14.33 17.33 -2.78
C GLN A 96 -14.11 17.05 -4.27
N ARG A 97 -14.82 17.74 -5.17
CA ARG A 97 -14.59 17.62 -6.61
C ARG A 97 -13.23 18.16 -7.00
N ALA A 98 -12.88 19.36 -6.53
CA ALA A 98 -11.58 19.96 -6.80
C ALA A 98 -10.42 19.07 -6.31
N MET A 99 -10.55 18.46 -5.13
CA MET A 99 -9.55 17.52 -4.62
C MET A 99 -9.44 16.25 -5.48
N LYS A 100 -10.57 15.67 -5.90
CA LYS A 100 -10.57 14.50 -6.80
C LYS A 100 -9.92 14.82 -8.14
N ASP A 101 -10.24 15.98 -8.71
CA ASP A 101 -9.68 16.43 -9.99
C ASP A 101 -8.16 16.66 -9.87
N ALA A 102 -7.68 17.21 -8.75
CA ALA A 102 -6.26 17.35 -8.48
C ALA A 102 -5.53 16.00 -8.40
N ILE A 103 -6.12 15.01 -7.73
CA ILE A 103 -5.58 13.65 -7.65
C ILE A 103 -5.53 12.99 -9.03
N ILE A 104 -6.55 13.19 -9.86
CA ILE A 104 -6.58 12.63 -11.22
C ILE A 104 -5.45 13.23 -12.06
N ARG A 105 -5.28 14.56 -12.04
CA ARG A 105 -4.19 15.22 -12.77
C ARG A 105 -2.81 14.76 -12.30
N GLU A 106 -2.61 14.62 -10.99
CA GLU A 106 -1.33 14.12 -10.46
C GLU A 106 -1.05 12.69 -10.94
N LYS A 107 -2.08 11.83 -11.01
CA LYS A 107 -1.95 10.48 -11.54
C LYS A 107 -1.62 10.47 -13.03
N GLU A 108 -2.33 11.26 -13.83
CA GLU A 108 -2.07 11.40 -15.27
C GLU A 108 -0.64 11.88 -15.53
N GLU A 109 -0.18 12.90 -14.82
CA GLU A 109 1.21 13.38 -14.92
C GLU A 109 2.24 12.32 -14.49
N ALA A 110 1.92 11.51 -13.47
CA ALA A 110 2.78 10.44 -13.02
C ALA A 110 2.86 9.30 -14.05
N GLU A 111 1.73 8.96 -14.67
CA GLU A 111 1.65 7.97 -15.75
C GLU A 111 2.43 8.43 -16.99
N GLU A 112 2.27 9.69 -17.42
CA GLU A 112 3.04 10.24 -18.53
C GLU A 112 4.55 10.22 -18.27
N LYS A 113 4.97 10.59 -17.05
CA LYS A 113 6.38 10.51 -16.63
C LYS A 113 6.89 9.07 -16.60
N ALA A 114 6.06 8.11 -16.20
CA ALA A 114 6.41 6.70 -16.21
C ALA A 114 6.58 6.19 -17.65
N GLU A 115 5.65 6.50 -18.55
CA GLU A 115 5.75 6.14 -19.97
C GLU A 115 6.99 6.74 -20.64
N GLN A 116 7.31 8.01 -20.36
CA GLN A 116 8.51 8.64 -20.89
C GLN A 116 9.78 7.95 -20.41
N ARG A 117 9.82 7.54 -19.14
CA ARG A 117 10.94 6.74 -18.59
C ARG A 117 11.05 5.39 -19.28
N ASP A 118 9.94 4.69 -19.45
CA ASP A 118 9.93 3.37 -20.09
C ASP A 118 10.38 3.45 -21.55
N ARG A 119 9.91 4.45 -22.30
CA ARG A 119 10.36 4.72 -23.68
C ARG A 119 11.85 5.06 -23.73
N ALA A 120 12.35 5.87 -22.80
CA ALA A 120 13.77 6.20 -22.72
C ALA A 120 14.64 4.97 -22.42
N VAL A 121 14.19 4.10 -21.52
CA VAL A 121 14.85 2.82 -21.20
C VAL A 121 14.87 1.89 -22.41
N GLN A 122 13.74 1.76 -23.12
CA GLN A 122 13.66 0.94 -24.34
C GLN A 122 14.58 1.48 -25.44
N ALA A 123 14.57 2.78 -25.70
CA ALA A 123 15.44 3.40 -26.70
C ALA A 123 16.94 3.23 -26.35
N ALA A 124 17.30 3.36 -25.07
CA ALA A 124 18.65 3.12 -24.59
C ALA A 124 19.07 1.65 -24.78
N ALA A 125 18.17 0.70 -24.48
CA ALA A 125 18.42 -0.72 -24.68
C ALA A 125 18.59 -1.08 -26.18
N GLU A 126 17.79 -0.48 -27.07
CA GLU A 126 17.93 -0.66 -28.51
C GLU A 126 19.24 -0.08 -29.05
N ALA A 127 19.66 1.10 -28.58
CA ALA A 127 20.94 1.69 -28.94
C ALA A 127 22.12 0.80 -28.52
N GLN A 128 22.06 0.25 -27.30
CA GLN A 128 23.06 -0.72 -26.83
C GLN A 128 23.06 -2.00 -27.67
N ARG A 129 21.89 -2.54 -28.04
CA ARG A 129 21.80 -3.71 -28.94
C ARG A 129 22.41 -3.42 -30.31
N LYS A 130 22.12 -2.27 -30.91
CA LYS A 130 22.71 -1.87 -32.20
C LYS A 130 24.23 -1.75 -32.12
N GLN A 131 24.76 -1.17 -31.04
CA GLN A 131 26.21 -1.10 -30.80
C GLN A 131 26.84 -2.48 -30.65
N GLN A 132 26.20 -3.40 -29.93
CA GLN A 132 26.68 -4.77 -29.78
C GLN A 132 26.70 -5.51 -31.12
N ILE A 133 25.66 -5.36 -31.94
CA ILE A 133 25.59 -5.97 -33.28
C ILE A 133 26.69 -5.42 -34.19
N ALA A 134 26.89 -4.10 -34.23
CA ALA A 134 27.95 -3.49 -35.04
C ALA A 134 29.35 -4.01 -34.66
N LEU A 135 29.61 -4.17 -33.36
CA LEU A 135 30.87 -4.74 -32.90
C LEU A 135 31.04 -6.22 -33.31
N ILE A 136 29.96 -7.01 -33.28
CA ILE A 136 29.97 -8.40 -33.76
C ILE A 136 30.26 -8.44 -35.26
N GLU A 137 29.64 -7.57 -36.05
CA GLU A 137 29.86 -7.48 -37.50
C GLU A 137 31.31 -7.10 -37.84
N ASP A 138 31.92 -6.16 -37.11
CA ASP A 138 33.32 -5.77 -37.33
C ASP A 138 34.31 -6.88 -36.96
N VAL A 139 34.01 -7.68 -35.93
CA VAL A 139 34.78 -8.89 -35.60
C VAL A 139 34.60 -9.97 -36.68
N ALA A 140 33.38 -10.19 -37.14
CA ALA A 140 33.07 -11.18 -38.18
C ALA A 140 33.70 -10.81 -39.53
N ALA A 141 33.77 -9.51 -39.86
CA ALA A 141 34.46 -8.99 -41.03
C ALA A 141 36.00 -9.00 -40.92
N GLY A 142 36.55 -9.41 -39.76
CA GLY A 142 37.99 -9.50 -39.51
C GLY A 142 38.69 -8.15 -39.34
N LYS A 143 37.95 -7.04 -39.20
CA LYS A 143 38.52 -5.70 -39.00
C LYS A 143 39.10 -5.52 -37.60
N GLN A 144 38.62 -6.30 -36.63
CA GLN A 144 39.10 -6.29 -35.25
C GLN A 144 39.22 -7.73 -34.71
N THR A 145 40.25 -7.98 -33.90
CA THR A 145 40.39 -9.26 -33.17
C THR A 145 39.37 -9.33 -32.02
N ALA A 146 38.84 -10.53 -31.75
CA ALA A 146 37.86 -10.75 -30.67
C ALA A 146 38.31 -10.23 -29.29
N ALA A 147 39.60 -10.33 -28.98
CA ALA A 147 40.18 -9.79 -27.74
C ALA A 147 40.08 -8.25 -27.65
N HIS A 148 40.25 -7.56 -28.77
CA HIS A 148 40.15 -6.10 -28.83
C HIS A 148 38.70 -5.64 -28.72
N ALA A 149 37.75 -6.37 -29.30
CA ALA A 149 36.31 -6.11 -29.16
C ALA A 149 35.81 -6.31 -27.72
N GLN A 150 36.28 -7.34 -27.01
CA GLN A 150 35.97 -7.54 -25.58
C GLN A 150 36.50 -6.40 -24.70
N LEU A 151 37.70 -5.90 -24.99
CA LEU A 151 38.27 -4.76 -24.28
C LEU A 151 37.45 -3.47 -24.49
N GLU A 152 36.98 -3.22 -25.72
CA GLU A 152 36.11 -2.09 -26.06
C GLU A 152 34.75 -2.18 -25.34
N LEU A 153 34.11 -3.36 -25.31
CA LEU A 153 32.88 -3.61 -24.53
C LEU A 153 33.08 -3.31 -23.04
N ARG A 154 34.17 -3.78 -22.45
CA ARG A 154 34.50 -3.56 -21.04
C ARG A 154 34.76 -2.08 -20.74
N ARG A 155 35.44 -1.36 -21.64
CA ARG A 155 35.64 0.09 -21.55
C ARG A 155 34.34 0.86 -21.68
N HIS A 156 33.47 0.47 -22.60
CA HIS A 156 32.15 1.09 -22.79
C HIS A 156 31.26 0.90 -21.55
N GLN A 157 31.22 -0.31 -20.99
CA GLN A 157 30.51 -0.58 -19.73
C GLN A 157 31.07 0.22 -18.55
N ALA A 158 32.40 0.36 -18.45
CA ALA A 158 33.02 1.20 -17.42
C ALA A 158 32.67 2.69 -17.59
N ARG A 159 32.62 3.17 -18.83
CA ARG A 159 32.27 4.56 -19.17
C ARG A 159 30.81 4.88 -18.86
N ILE A 160 29.90 3.96 -19.15
CA ILE A 160 28.48 4.07 -18.75
C ILE A 160 28.36 4.17 -17.23
N LYS A 161 29.03 3.30 -16.46
CA LYS A 161 29.01 3.36 -14.99
C LYS A 161 29.55 4.68 -14.42
N GLN A 162 30.46 5.34 -15.13
CA GLN A 162 31.01 6.64 -14.74
C GLN A 162 30.17 7.84 -15.21
N SER A 163 29.36 7.67 -16.26
CA SER A 163 28.62 8.78 -16.90
C SER A 163 27.15 8.88 -16.50
N VAL A 164 26.60 7.98 -15.67
CA VAL A 164 25.25 8.14 -15.14
C VAL A 164 25.25 9.33 -14.17
N PRO A 165 24.54 10.44 -14.46
CA PRO A 165 24.38 11.54 -13.52
C PRO A 165 23.68 11.01 -12.26
N GLU A 166 24.06 11.49 -11.06
CA GLU A 166 23.45 11.01 -9.81
C GLU A 166 21.92 11.12 -9.76
N GLU A 167 21.32 11.99 -10.56
CA GLU A 167 19.87 12.16 -10.71
C GLU A 167 19.16 11.00 -11.42
N TYR A 168 19.89 10.15 -12.15
CA TYR A 168 19.39 9.00 -12.92
C TYR A 168 19.95 7.66 -12.45
N LYS A 169 20.71 7.64 -11.34
CA LYS A 169 20.62 6.44 -10.51
C LYS A 169 19.13 6.27 -10.26
N PRO A 170 18.53 5.06 -10.42
CA PRO A 170 17.27 4.86 -9.75
C PRO A 170 17.49 5.44 -8.36
N LYS A 171 16.57 6.24 -7.85
CA LYS A 171 16.36 6.18 -6.43
C LYS A 171 15.97 4.70 -6.21
N VAL A 172 16.99 3.83 -6.12
CA VAL A 172 17.22 3.13 -4.89
C VAL A 172 17.09 4.29 -3.89
N GLN A 173 15.84 4.56 -3.48
CA GLN A 173 15.54 4.31 -2.09
C GLN A 173 16.34 3.05 -1.85
N GLU A 174 17.56 3.22 -1.33
CA GLU A 174 18.10 2.16 -0.54
C GLU A 174 16.88 1.67 0.18
N ALA A 175 16.57 0.41 -0.01
CA ALA A 175 15.85 -0.27 1.00
C ALA A 175 16.75 -0.18 2.29
N THR A 176 17.10 1.02 2.78
CA THR A 176 16.73 1.63 4.06
C THR A 176 15.26 2.13 4.00
N GLN A 177 14.34 1.55 3.24
CA GLN A 177 13.61 0.41 3.78
C GLN A 177 14.60 -0.72 4.17
N GLN A 178 15.27 -0.71 5.32
CA GLN A 178 14.57 -1.16 6.51
C GLN A 178 13.05 -1.21 6.24
N ALA A 179 12.64 -2.07 5.30
CA ALA A 179 11.56 -2.97 5.47
C ALA A 179 11.98 -3.51 6.80
N HIS A 180 11.39 -2.90 7.83
CA HIS A 180 11.50 -3.34 9.17
C HIS A 180 11.23 -4.83 8.97
N ILE A 181 12.29 -5.64 9.07
CA ILE A 181 12.15 -7.11 9.00
C ILE A 181 11.35 -7.52 10.25
N MET A 182 11.28 -6.62 11.23
CA MET A 182 10.18 -6.50 12.16
C MET A 182 8.84 -6.35 11.39
N PRO A 183 7.90 -7.29 11.51
CA PRO A 183 6.58 -7.12 10.94
C PRO A 183 6.02 -5.76 11.39
N GLN A 184 5.68 -4.90 10.43
CA GLN A 184 4.90 -3.73 10.76
C GLN A 184 3.64 -4.22 11.47
N PRO A 185 3.27 -3.67 12.65
CA PRO A 185 2.06 -4.09 13.31
C PRO A 185 0.91 -3.90 12.32
N LEU A 186 0.17 -4.99 12.07
CA LEU A 186 -0.94 -4.99 11.15
C LEU A 186 -1.89 -3.85 11.55
N ASN A 187 -2.30 -3.02 10.58
CA ASN A 187 -3.30 -2.00 10.84
C ASN A 187 -4.52 -2.70 11.47
N PRO A 188 -5.11 -2.17 12.55
CA PRO A 188 -6.21 -2.85 13.26
C PRO A 188 -7.42 -3.14 12.36
N SER A 189 -7.55 -2.42 11.25
CA SER A 189 -8.55 -2.65 10.21
C SER A 189 -8.27 -3.86 9.29
N ASP A 190 -7.01 -4.29 9.18
CA ASP A 190 -6.58 -5.40 8.32
C ASP A 190 -6.62 -6.75 9.05
N LEU A 191 -6.66 -6.77 10.39
CA LEU A 191 -6.86 -7.98 11.21
C LEU A 191 -8.24 -8.63 11.00
N LYS A 192 -9.22 -7.89 10.48
CA LYS A 192 -10.59 -8.38 10.24
C LYS A 192 -10.79 -8.97 8.84
N LYS A 193 -9.79 -8.87 7.96
CA LYS A 193 -9.85 -9.47 6.63
C LYS A 193 -9.29 -10.89 6.75
N GLU A 194 -10.09 -11.89 6.40
CA GLU A 194 -9.57 -13.25 6.25
C GLU A 194 -8.34 -13.20 5.31
N PRO A 195 -7.27 -13.98 5.61
CA PRO A 195 -6.09 -13.99 4.77
C PRO A 195 -6.51 -14.33 3.36
N VAL A 196 -6.33 -13.39 2.44
CA VAL A 196 -6.55 -13.63 1.02
C VAL A 196 -5.44 -14.59 0.60
N TYR A 197 -5.76 -15.89 0.59
CA TYR A 197 -4.90 -16.89 -0.02
C TYR A 197 -4.72 -16.49 -1.48
N MET A 198 -3.50 -16.12 -1.86
CA MET A 198 -3.18 -15.94 -3.27
C MET A 198 -3.43 -17.28 -3.95
N GLN A 199 -4.54 -17.37 -4.68
CA GLN A 199 -4.75 -18.50 -5.58
C GLN A 199 -3.60 -18.47 -6.58
N ALA A 200 -2.94 -19.61 -6.78
CA ALA A 200 -1.88 -19.73 -7.77
C ALA A 200 -2.42 -19.20 -9.10
N SER A 201 -1.79 -18.15 -9.64
CA SER A 201 -2.30 -17.51 -10.84
C SER A 201 -2.35 -18.55 -11.97
N ILE A 202 -3.43 -18.56 -12.75
CA ILE A 202 -3.61 -19.48 -13.88
C ILE A 202 -2.49 -19.28 -14.93
N HIS A 203 -1.74 -18.19 -14.84
CA HIS A 203 -0.66 -17.80 -15.76
C HIS A 203 0.74 -18.03 -15.18
N ALA A 204 0.85 -18.57 -13.95
CA ALA A 204 2.14 -18.98 -13.41
C ALA A 204 2.63 -20.19 -14.18
N LYS A 205 3.91 -20.18 -14.58
CA LYS A 205 4.54 -21.36 -15.21
C LYS A 205 4.45 -22.51 -14.23
N ARG A 206 3.81 -23.61 -14.63
CA ARG A 206 3.83 -24.86 -13.87
C ARG A 206 5.27 -25.28 -13.61
N GLU A 207 5.61 -25.50 -12.34
CA GLU A 207 6.92 -26.01 -11.98
C GLU A 207 6.97 -27.53 -12.16
N ALA A 208 8.13 -28.06 -12.59
CA ALA A 208 8.27 -29.46 -13.03
C ALA A 208 7.93 -30.52 -11.95
N TYR A 209 7.94 -30.16 -10.67
CA TYR A 209 7.52 -31.07 -9.59
C TYR A 209 6.00 -31.30 -9.55
N GLU A 210 5.20 -30.44 -10.19
CA GLU A 210 3.75 -30.60 -10.23
C GLU A 210 3.34 -31.77 -11.12
N ASP A 211 4.18 -32.18 -12.07
CA ASP A 211 3.89 -33.23 -13.05
C ASP A 211 4.44 -34.61 -12.63
N ASP A 212 5.42 -34.68 -11.71
CA ASP A 212 6.03 -35.95 -11.30
C ASP A 212 5.31 -36.57 -10.08
N GLN A 213 4.57 -37.66 -10.35
CA GLN A 213 3.80 -38.43 -9.36
C GLN A 213 4.65 -39.00 -8.23
N ARG A 214 5.96 -39.24 -8.45
CA ARG A 214 6.86 -39.74 -7.39
C ARG A 214 7.21 -38.65 -6.38
N LEU A 215 7.57 -37.46 -6.87
CA LEU A 215 7.88 -36.29 -6.04
C LEU A 215 6.66 -35.81 -5.26
N ARG A 216 5.45 -35.91 -5.85
CA ARG A 216 4.19 -35.70 -5.13
C ARG A 216 4.05 -36.67 -3.95
N ARG A 217 4.23 -37.98 -4.16
CA ARG A 217 4.06 -38.98 -3.09
C ARG A 217 5.08 -38.84 -1.97
N GLU A 218 6.33 -38.49 -2.27
CA GLU A 218 7.34 -38.20 -1.23
C GLU A 218 6.96 -36.96 -0.41
N ALA A 219 6.40 -35.92 -1.04
CA ALA A 219 5.91 -34.73 -0.34
C ALA A 219 4.64 -34.96 0.51
N PHE A 220 3.87 -36.03 0.25
CA PHE A 220 2.62 -36.35 0.96
C PHE A 220 2.76 -37.46 2.03
N MET A 221 3.87 -38.21 2.09
CA MET A 221 4.03 -39.35 3.01
C MET A 221 4.68 -38.99 4.36
N ALA A 222 5.43 -37.89 4.43
CA ALA A 222 5.74 -37.25 5.70
C ALA A 222 4.67 -36.19 5.94
N GLY A 223 3.94 -36.27 7.05
CA GLY A 223 2.94 -35.27 7.45
C GLY A 223 3.49 -33.87 7.22
N GLY A 224 2.83 -33.12 6.34
CA GLY A 224 3.38 -31.94 5.68
C GLY A 224 4.04 -30.94 6.63
N TYR A 225 5.06 -30.26 6.08
CA TYR A 225 6.00 -29.32 6.70
C TYR A 225 7.26 -29.96 7.33
N GLU A 226 8.25 -30.30 6.49
CA GLU A 226 9.66 -30.27 6.93
C GLU A 226 10.28 -28.93 6.50
N GLU A 227 10.38 -28.02 7.47
CA GLU A 227 11.20 -26.80 7.42
C GLU A 227 12.67 -27.13 7.03
N ASP A 228 13.11 -28.35 7.31
CA ASP A 228 14.46 -28.86 7.10
C ASP A 228 14.84 -29.04 5.63
N LEU A 229 13.87 -29.27 4.72
CA LEU A 229 14.15 -29.40 3.28
C LEU A 229 14.52 -28.06 2.66
N TRP A 230 13.80 -27.01 3.03
CA TRP A 230 14.10 -25.64 2.63
C TRP A 230 15.35 -25.14 3.34
N ARG A 231 15.52 -25.44 4.63
CA ARG A 231 16.72 -25.08 5.39
C ARG A 231 17.98 -25.71 4.79
N ARG A 232 17.97 -27.00 4.45
CA ARG A 232 19.08 -27.67 3.77
C ARG A 232 19.35 -27.12 2.38
N ARG A 233 18.33 -26.71 1.62
CA ARG A 233 18.52 -26.05 0.32
C ARG A 233 19.08 -24.64 0.45
N TYR A 234 18.59 -23.84 1.40
CA TYR A 234 19.14 -22.52 1.70
C TYR A 234 20.58 -22.60 2.18
N GLU A 235 20.91 -23.60 3.01
CA GLU A 235 22.29 -23.87 3.41
C GLU A 235 23.14 -24.34 2.22
N GLN A 236 22.63 -25.23 1.37
CA GLN A 236 23.34 -25.66 0.16
C GLN A 236 23.57 -24.51 -0.82
N ASP A 237 22.58 -23.64 -1.07
CA ASP A 237 22.72 -22.50 -1.96
C ASP A 237 23.60 -21.39 -1.37
N ALA A 238 23.63 -21.25 -0.03
CA ALA A 238 24.51 -20.32 0.66
C ALA A 238 25.99 -20.78 0.70
N PHE A 239 26.25 -22.10 0.72
CA PHE A 239 27.60 -22.67 0.82
C PHE A 239 28.11 -23.37 -0.46
N ALA A 240 27.29 -23.51 -1.50
CA ALA A 240 27.73 -23.99 -2.81
C ALA A 240 28.53 -22.91 -3.55
N ILE A 241 29.60 -23.34 -4.21
CA ILE A 241 30.57 -22.51 -4.96
C ILE A 241 29.91 -21.71 -6.13
N GLY A 242 28.62 -21.93 -6.41
CA GLY A 242 27.82 -21.21 -7.40
C GLY A 242 26.81 -20.19 -6.84
N GLY A 243 26.69 -20.03 -5.52
CA GLY A 243 25.86 -19.00 -4.91
C GLY A 243 26.47 -17.60 -5.08
N VAL A 244 25.66 -16.54 -4.92
CA VAL A 244 26.05 -15.12 -5.07
C VAL A 244 26.99 -14.63 -3.95
N GLY A 245 27.76 -15.53 -3.32
CA GLY A 245 28.79 -15.23 -2.34
C GLY A 245 30.11 -14.89 -3.03
N PHE A 246 30.59 -13.68 -2.82
CA PHE A 246 31.90 -13.23 -3.31
C PHE A 246 33.00 -13.89 -2.48
N PHE A 247 33.61 -14.98 -2.99
CA PHE A 247 34.83 -15.53 -2.44
C PHE A 247 36.04 -14.81 -3.06
N PRO A 248 36.88 -14.11 -2.28
CA PRO A 248 38.14 -13.57 -2.79
C PRO A 248 39.10 -14.73 -3.05
N PHE A 249 39.48 -14.91 -4.31
CA PHE A 249 40.58 -15.81 -4.68
C PHE A 249 41.90 -15.27 -4.13
N VAL A 250 42.62 -16.11 -3.37
CA VAL A 250 44.06 -15.98 -3.08
C VAL A 250 44.84 -16.76 -4.13
#